data_AF-A0A258BM51-F1
#
_entry.id   AF-A0A258BM51-F1
#
_cell.length_a   1.000
_cell.length_b   1.000
_cell.length_c   1.000
_cell.angle_alpha   90.00
_cell.angle_beta   90.00
_cell.angle_gamma   90.00
#
_symmetry.space_group_name_H-M   'P 1'
#
loop_
_entity.id
_entity.type
_entity.pdbx_description
1 polymer ?
#
loop_
_entity_poly.entity_id
_entity_poly.type
_entity_poly.pdbx_seq_one_letter_code
_entity_poly.pdbx_strand_id
1 'polypeptide(L)' 'MRPAKEQPFYHLLAENGESSYIAYVSQQNLDHDDSDEPVDHPAIASLFGPYHRGKYDLRPHYRH' A
#
# COMPACT_ATOMS: atom_id res chain seq x y z
N MET A 1 -1.81 -25.06 -3.55
CA MET A 1 -3.17 -24.61 -3.92
C MET A 1 -3.08 -23.73 -5.15
N ARG A 2 -4.08 -23.74 -6.04
CA ARG A 2 -4.12 -22.85 -7.22
C ARG A 2 -4.68 -21.48 -6.81
N PRO A 3 -4.11 -20.36 -7.28
CA PRO A 3 -4.67 -19.04 -7.05
C PRO A 3 -6.11 -18.91 -7.56
N ALA A 4 -6.96 -18.18 -6.84
CA ALA A 4 -8.32 -17.93 -7.31
C ALA A 4 -8.25 -17.10 -8.61
N LYS A 5 -8.92 -17.56 -9.67
CA LYS A 5 -8.80 -16.98 -11.01
C LYS A 5 -9.21 -15.49 -11.05
N GLU A 6 -10.10 -15.08 -10.16
CA GLU A 6 -10.64 -13.72 -10.06
C GLU A 6 -10.05 -12.93 -8.89
N GLN A 7 -8.93 -13.40 -8.31
CA GLN A 7 -8.32 -12.68 -7.19
C GLN A 7 -7.84 -11.28 -7.62
N PRO A 8 -7.98 -10.29 -6.75
CA PRO A 8 -7.51 -8.94 -7.05
C PRO A 8 -5.98 -8.87 -7.02
N PHE A 9 -5.49 -7.89 -7.76
CA PHE A 9 -4.11 -7.46 -7.75
C PHE A 9 -4.03 -6.04 -7.22
N TYR A 10 -2.94 -5.74 -6.53
CA TYR A 10 -2.72 -4.48 -5.86
C TYR A 10 -1.41 -3.86 -6.33
N HIS A 11 -1.41 -2.54 -6.46
CA HIS A 11 -0.17 -1.77 -6.49
C HIS A 11 0.29 -1.56 -5.05
N LEU A 12 1.51 -1.99 -4.74
CA LEU A 12 2.15 -1.77 -3.46
C LEU A 12 3.14 -0.62 -3.57
N LEU A 13 3.07 0.31 -2.63
CA LEU A 13 4.13 1.25 -2.35
C LEU A 13 5.03 0.57 -1.30
N ALA A 14 6.20 0.10 -1.71
CA ALA A 14 7.09 -0.68 -0.87
C ALA A 14 8.42 0.05 -0.66
N GLU A 15 9.08 -0.25 0.45
CA GLU A 15 10.45 0.17 0.69
C GLU A 15 11.31 -1.03 1.09
N ASN A 16 12.60 -0.90 0.83
CA ASN A 16 13.64 -1.71 1.44
C ASN A 16 14.62 -0.77 2.14
N GLY A 17 15.57 -1.30 2.91
CA GLY A 17 16.52 -0.49 3.67
C GLY A 17 17.42 0.45 2.85
N GLU A 18 17.28 0.50 1.52
CA GLU A 18 18.05 1.35 0.62
C GLU A 18 17.18 2.25 -0.28
N SER A 19 15.91 1.92 -0.52
CA SER A 19 15.10 2.55 -1.57
C SER A 19 13.60 2.24 -1.46
N SER A 20 12.77 3.14 -1.99
CA SER A 20 11.33 2.94 -2.17
C SER A 20 10.98 2.65 -3.63
N TYR A 21 9.99 1.77 -3.87
CA TYR A 21 9.56 1.35 -5.20
C TYR A 21 8.07 0.96 -5.24
N ILE A 22 7.51 0.91 -6.47
CA ILE A 22 6.14 0.44 -6.71
C ILE A 22 6.18 -0.98 -7.27
N ALA A 23 5.44 -1.89 -6.64
CA ALA A 23 5.30 -3.28 -7.09
C ALA A 23 3.86 -3.61 -7.45
N TYR A 24 3.67 -4.71 -8.18
CA TYR A 24 2.35 -5.24 -8.52
C TYR A 24 2.26 -6.69 -8.05
N VAL A 25 1.29 -6.98 -7.20
CA VAL A 25 1.20 -8.27 -6.50
C VAL A 25 -0.24 -8.76 -6.39
N SER A 26 -0.42 -10.07 -6.40
CA SER A 26 -1.73 -10.68 -6.12
C SER A 26 -2.02 -10.73 -4.63
N GLN A 27 -3.29 -10.66 -4.24
CA GLN A 27 -3.72 -10.74 -2.84
C GLN A 27 -3.11 -11.92 -2.05
N GLN A 28 -2.93 -13.07 -2.68
CA GLN A 28 -2.39 -14.28 -2.04
C GLN A 28 -0.93 -14.17 -1.57
N ASN A 29 -0.20 -13.18 -2.07
CA ASN A 29 1.19 -12.91 -1.67
C ASN A 29 1.26 -11.68 -0.74
N LEU A 30 0.14 -11.29 -0.14
CA LEU A 30 0.08 -10.23 0.87
C LEU A 30 -0.11 -10.86 2.24
N ASP A 31 0.70 -10.39 3.19
CA ASP A 31 0.51 -10.61 4.60
C ASP A 31 0.12 -9.29 5.28
N HIS A 32 -0.62 -9.38 6.38
CA HIS A 32 -0.98 -8.20 7.16
C HIS A 32 0.26 -7.65 7.87
N ASP A 33 0.42 -6.33 7.83
CA ASP A 33 1.45 -5.66 8.60
C ASP A 33 0.87 -5.21 9.96
N ASP A 34 1.51 -5.64 11.04
CA ASP A 34 1.11 -5.35 12.43
C ASP A 34 2.08 -4.37 13.12
N SER A 35 3.01 -3.76 12.36
CA SER A 35 4.06 -2.87 12.91
C SER A 35 3.53 -1.52 13.41
N ASP A 36 2.36 -1.06 12.91
CA ASP A 36 1.86 0.32 13.07
C ASP A 36 2.89 1.40 12.65
N GLU A 37 3.88 1.02 11.83
CA GLU A 37 4.89 1.94 11.30
C GLU A 37 4.42 2.55 9.97
N PRO A 38 4.72 3.85 9.72
CA PRO A 38 4.49 4.44 8.42
C PRO A 38 5.53 3.92 7.42
N VAL A 39 5.10 3.72 6.18
CA VAL A 39 5.99 3.42 5.05
C VAL A 39 6.64 4.71 4.54
N ASP A 40 7.97 4.70 4.34
CA ASP A 40 8.67 5.81 3.69
C ASP A 40 8.66 5.63 2.17
N HIS A 41 7.65 6.21 1.53
CA HIS A 41 7.56 6.20 0.07
C HIS A 41 7.06 7.55 -0.47
N PRO A 42 7.77 8.18 -1.43
CA PRO A 42 7.46 9.55 -1.89
C PRO A 42 6.06 9.70 -2.50
N ALA A 43 5.55 8.65 -3.16
CA ALA A 43 4.18 8.65 -3.70
C ALA A 43 3.07 8.71 -2.63
N ILE A 44 3.35 8.34 -1.37
CA ILE A 44 2.36 8.38 -0.29
C ILE A 44 1.88 9.82 -0.07
N ALA A 45 2.80 10.79 -0.07
CA ALA A 45 2.47 12.20 0.09
C ALA A 45 1.63 12.79 -1.07
N SER A 46 1.44 12.07 -2.17
CA SER A 46 0.55 12.47 -3.27
C SER A 46 -0.83 11.80 -3.13
N LEU A 47 -0.83 10.51 -2.81
CA LEU A 47 -2.03 9.65 -2.83
C LEU A 47 -2.81 9.69 -1.51
N PHE A 48 -2.13 9.88 -0.39
CA PHE A 48 -2.68 9.74 0.94
C PHE A 48 -2.55 11.00 1.79
N GLY A 49 -3.44 11.12 2.76
CA GLY A 49 -3.40 12.12 3.82
C GLY A 49 -2.40 11.74 4.92
N PRO A 50 -2.50 12.40 6.09
CA PRO A 50 -1.63 12.09 7.22
C PRO A 50 -1.81 10.63 7.70
N TYR A 51 -0.73 10.06 8.23
CA TYR A 51 -0.76 8.77 8.92
C TYR A 51 -1.26 8.96 10.35
N HIS A 52 -2.30 8.24 10.75
CA HIS A 52 -2.87 8.32 12.09
C HIS A 52 -3.53 6.99 12.49
N ARG A 53 -3.16 6.47 13.68
CA ARG A 53 -3.66 5.20 14.25
C ARG A 53 -3.45 3.99 13.32
N GLY A 54 -2.22 3.75 12.89
CA GLY A 54 -1.88 2.54 12.12
C GLY A 54 -2.27 2.58 10.64
N LYS A 55 -2.78 3.72 10.13
CA LYS A 55 -3.29 3.82 8.75
C LYS A 55 -3.18 5.21 8.18
N TYR A 56 -3.15 5.28 6.86
CA TYR A 56 -3.23 6.52 6.11
C TYR A 56 -4.68 6.93 5.89
N ASP A 57 -5.00 8.19 6.17
CA ASP A 57 -6.28 8.74 5.78
C ASP A 57 -6.36 8.88 4.25
N LEU A 58 -7.44 8.39 3.65
CA LEU A 58 -7.71 8.65 2.24
C LEU A 58 -7.97 10.15 2.08
N ARG A 59 -7.29 10.79 1.13
CA ARG A 59 -7.67 12.14 0.73
C ARG A 59 -9.10 12.07 0.22
N PRO A 60 -10.01 12.98 0.63
CA PRO A 60 -11.30 13.08 -0.02
C PRO A 60 -11.04 13.34 -1.50
N HIS A 61 -11.26 12.31 -2.33
CA HIS A 61 -11.08 12.40 -3.76
C HIS A 61 -12.01 13.52 -4.22
N TYR A 62 -11.46 14.66 -4.65
CA TYR A 62 -12.22 15.67 -5.36
C TYR A 62 -12.68 14.99 -6.65
N ARG A 63 -13.90 14.46 -6.64
CA ARG A 63 -14.60 14.04 -7.86
C ARG A 63 -14.79 15.32 -8.66
N HIS A 64 -14.00 15.48 -9.71
CA HIS A 64 -14.24 16.51 -10.71
C HIS A 64 -15.42 16.11 -11.60
#